data_AF-A0A1B3E8H0-F1
#
_entry.id   AF-A0A1B3E8H0-F1
#
_cell.length_a   1.000
_cell.length_b   1.000
_cell.length_c   1.000
_cell.angle_alpha   90.00
_cell.angle_beta   90.00
_cell.angle_gamma   90.00
#
_symmetry.space_group_name_H-M   'P 1'
#
loop_
_entity.id
_entity.type
_entity.pdbx_description
1 polymer ?
#
loop_
_entity_poly.entity_id
_entity_poly.type
_entity_poly.pdbx_seq_one_letter_code
_entity_poly.pdbx_strand_id
1 'polypeptide(L)'
;MAVNALDRLRDLLAHFNLLRGADSALLKANNFDTKLNDMGHLLDELEGLRDTYFNLTSIDGALEMLLELLRAAHAERLYGDHLHCLMEPLRGKLYRALNEMEGII
;
A
#
# COMPACT_ATOMS: atom_id res chain seq x y z
N MET A 1 6.72 -7.93 -17.19
CA MET A 1 6.79 -6.93 -16.10
C MET A 1 5.93 -5.76 -16.50
N ALA A 2 4.73 -5.62 -15.92
CA ALA A 2 3.93 -4.42 -16.14
C ALA A 2 4.61 -3.28 -15.39
N VAL A 3 5.12 -2.29 -16.12
CA VAL A 3 5.59 -1.04 -15.50
C VAL A 3 4.37 -0.40 -14.84
N ASN A 4 4.39 -0.27 -13.51
CA ASN A 4 3.29 0.32 -12.76
C ASN A 4 3.14 1.80 -13.20
N ALA A 5 1.90 2.27 -13.35
CA ALA A 5 1.64 3.66 -13.72
C ALA A 5 2.29 4.65 -12.75
N LEU A 6 2.42 4.28 -11.46
CA LEU A 6 3.14 5.05 -10.45
C LEU A 6 4.63 5.21 -10.75
N ASP A 7 5.31 4.13 -11.16
CA ASP A 7 6.72 4.19 -11.53
C ASP A 7 6.94 5.14 -12.72
N ARG A 8 6.05 5.10 -13.71
CA ARG A 8 6.11 6.01 -14.87
C ARG A 8 5.90 7.46 -14.48
N LEU A 9 4.95 7.73 -13.58
CA LEU A 9 4.68 9.08 -13.09
C LEU A 9 5.84 9.62 -12.25
N ARG A 10 6.49 8.77 -11.45
CA ARG A 10 7.68 9.11 -10.68
C ARG A 10 8.86 9.45 -11.59
N ASP A 11 9.09 8.62 -12.61
CA ASP A 11 10.12 8.90 -13.62
C ASP A 11 9.82 10.22 -14.33
N LEU A 12 8.57 10.46 -14.71
CA LEU A 12 8.16 11.70 -15.36
C LEU A 12 8.38 12.92 -14.45
N LEU A 13 8.03 12.83 -13.16
CA LEU A 13 8.30 13.89 -12.18
C LEU A 13 9.80 14.15 -12.04
N ALA A 14 10.63 13.11 -11.99
CA ALA A 14 12.08 13.25 -11.92
C ALA A 14 12.64 13.99 -13.15
N HIS A 15 12.14 13.69 -14.35
CA HIS A 15 12.54 14.41 -15.57
C HIS A 15 12.10 15.87 -15.56
N PHE A 16 10.87 16.18 -15.12
CA PHE A 16 10.41 17.57 -15.05
C PHE A 16 11.09 18.37 -13.94
N ASN A 17 11.52 17.73 -12.86
CA ASN A 17 12.32 18.37 -11.81
C ASN A 17 13.67 18.91 -12.33
N LEU A 18 14.18 18.43 -13.47
CA LEU A 18 15.36 19.01 -14.13
C LEU A 18 15.12 20.44 -14.64
N LEU A 19 13.85 20.81 -14.88
CA LEU A 19 13.45 22.14 -15.34
C LEU A 19 13.09 23.08 -14.17
N ARG A 20 13.18 22.59 -12.93
CA ARG A 20 12.84 23.38 -11.74
C ARG A 20 13.73 24.61 -11.62
N GLY A 21 13.13 25.77 -11.34
CA GLY A 21 13.86 27.03 -11.22
C GLY A 21 14.50 27.52 -12.53
N ALA A 22 14.20 26.91 -13.68
CA ALA A 22 14.66 27.40 -14.97
C ALA A 22 14.12 28.82 -15.21
N ASP A 23 14.98 29.72 -15.69
CA ASP A 23 14.62 31.12 -15.94
C ASP A 23 13.83 31.29 -17.24
N SER A 24 12.61 30.76 -17.24
CA SER A 24 11.65 30.86 -18.32
C SER A 24 10.43 31.63 -17.86
N ALA A 25 10.14 32.75 -18.54
CA ALA A 25 8.95 33.55 -18.29
C ALA A 25 7.66 32.73 -18.43
N LEU A 26 7.64 31.75 -19.34
CA LEU A 26 6.50 30.86 -19.57
C LEU A 26 6.31 29.87 -18.42
N LEU A 27 7.40 29.30 -17.87
CA LEU A 27 7.30 28.39 -16.72
C LEU A 27 6.88 29.13 -15.45
N LYS A 28 7.43 30.32 -15.23
CA LYS A 28 7.06 31.21 -14.12
C LYS A 28 5.58 31.62 -14.21
N ALA A 29 5.12 32.06 -15.38
CA ALA A 29 3.73 32.47 -15.60
C ALA A 29 2.72 31.32 -15.36
N ASN A 30 3.15 30.07 -15.49
CA ASN A 30 2.32 28.89 -15.29
C ASN A 30 2.43 28.27 -13.89
N ASN A 31 3.14 28.91 -12.95
CA ASN A 31 3.44 28.38 -11.62
C ASN A 31 4.00 26.95 -11.68
N PHE A 32 4.92 26.70 -12.62
CA PHE A 32 5.42 25.36 -12.92
C PHE A 32 6.00 24.65 -11.68
N ASP A 33 6.82 25.34 -10.89
CA ASP A 33 7.43 24.76 -9.70
C ASP A 33 6.38 24.38 -8.63
N THR A 34 5.32 25.19 -8.47
CA THR A 34 4.19 24.87 -7.58
C THR A 34 3.48 23.61 -8.07
N LYS A 35 3.16 23.52 -9.36
CA LYS A 35 2.51 22.34 -9.94
C LYS A 35 3.38 21.08 -9.84
N LEU A 36 4.71 21.22 -9.89
CA LEU A 36 5.61 20.09 -9.64
C LEU A 36 5.56 19.63 -8.19
N ASN A 37 5.43 20.55 -7.23
CA ASN A 37 5.25 20.17 -5.83
C ASN A 37 3.90 19.47 -5.62
N ASP A 38 2.82 20.01 -6.21
CA ASP A 38 1.49 19.39 -6.14
C ASP A 38 1.50 17.98 -6.74
N MET A 39 2.19 17.78 -7.87
CA MET A 39 2.35 16.47 -8.51
C MET A 39 3.19 15.50 -7.66
N GLY A 40 4.20 16.01 -6.95
CA GLY A 40 4.95 15.22 -5.96
C GLY A 40 4.06 14.75 -4.81
N HIS A 41 3.30 15.66 -4.20
CA HIS A 41 2.38 15.32 -3.12
C HIS A 41 1.31 14.30 -3.55
N LEU A 42 0.72 14.47 -4.72
CA LEU A 42 -0.23 13.50 -5.27
C LEU A 42 0.39 12.12 -5.49
N LEU A 43 1.66 12.05 -5.87
CA LEU A 43 2.35 10.76 -6.00
C LEU A 43 2.56 10.10 -4.65
N ASP A 44 2.98 10.86 -3.63
CA ASP A 44 3.14 10.35 -2.26
C ASP A 44 1.80 9.82 -1.71
N GLU A 45 0.69 10.54 -1.93
CA GLU A 45 -0.66 10.09 -1.55
C GLU A 45 -1.07 8.79 -2.26
N LEU A 46 -0.80 8.68 -3.56
CA LEU A 46 -1.12 7.47 -4.32
C LEU A 46 -0.26 6.26 -3.93
N GLU A 47 1.00 6.48 -3.55
CA GLU A 47 1.84 5.43 -2.97
C GLU A 47 1.29 4.96 -1.62
N GLY A 48 0.89 5.89 -0.75
CA GLY A 48 0.22 5.55 0.52
C GLY A 48 -1.09 4.76 0.31
N LEU A 49 -1.89 5.13 -0.69
CA LEU A 49 -3.11 4.40 -1.03
C LEU A 49 -2.83 2.98 -1.54
N ARG A 50 -1.82 2.82 -2.40
CA ARG A 50 -1.38 1.50 -2.90
C ARG A 50 -0.95 0.61 -1.73
N ASP A 51 -0.17 1.15 -0.81
CA ASP A 51 0.34 0.40 0.33
C ASP A 51 -0.82 0.02 1.28
N THR A 52 -1.78 0.93 1.50
CA THR A 52 -3.03 0.62 2.22
C THR A 52 -3.82 -0.51 1.54
N TYR A 53 -3.93 -0.49 0.21
CA TYR A 53 -4.61 -1.55 -0.54
C TYR A 53 -3.91 -2.91 -0.39
N PHE A 54 -2.58 -2.96 -0.42
CA PHE A 54 -1.84 -4.18 -0.15
C PHE A 54 -2.07 -4.70 1.28
N ASN A 55 -2.13 -3.81 2.27
CA ASN A 55 -2.42 -4.20 3.64
C ASN A 55 -3.84 -4.77 3.76
N LEU A 56 -4.84 -4.14 3.13
CA LEU A 56 -6.22 -4.63 3.11
C LEU A 56 -6.35 -6.00 2.44
N THR A 57 -5.69 -6.21 1.28
CA THR A 57 -5.71 -7.52 0.60
C THR A 57 -5.01 -8.61 1.41
N SER A 58 -3.94 -8.27 2.15
CA SER A 58 -3.31 -9.19 3.09
C SER A 58 -4.24 -9.58 4.26
N ILE A 59 -5.03 -8.63 4.78
CA ILE A 59 -6.04 -8.91 5.80
C ILE A 59 -7.15 -9.81 5.26
N ASP A 60 -7.65 -9.54 4.06
CA ASP A 60 -8.69 -10.34 3.42
C ASP A 60 -8.26 -11.81 3.27
N GLY A 61 -7.04 -12.05 2.76
CA GLY A 61 -6.49 -13.41 2.67
C GLY A 61 -6.27 -14.07 4.04
N ALA A 62 -5.97 -13.30 5.09
CA ALA A 62 -5.90 -13.83 6.46
C ALA A 62 -7.30 -14.20 6.99
N LEU A 63 -8.35 -13.43 6.66
CA LEU A 63 -9.72 -13.74 7.05
C LEU A 63 -10.25 -14.99 6.31
N GLU A 64 -9.95 -15.14 5.02
CA GLU A 64 -10.29 -16.36 4.26
C GLU A 64 -9.69 -17.60 4.93
N MET A 65 -8.41 -17.54 5.31
CA MET A 65 -7.74 -18.65 6.01
C MET A 65 -8.38 -18.96 7.39
N LEU A 66 -8.85 -17.94 8.13
CA LEU A 66 -9.62 -18.17 9.37
C LEU A 66 -10.93 -18.90 9.10
N LEU A 67 -11.65 -18.52 8.05
CA LEU A 67 -12.92 -19.15 7.69
C LEU A 67 -12.71 -20.62 7.28
N GLU A 68 -11.64 -20.92 6.55
CA GLU A 68 -11.25 -22.30 6.22
C GLU A 68 -10.89 -23.11 7.47
N LEU A 69 -10.10 -22.55 8.39
CA LEU A 69 -9.76 -23.20 9.64
C LEU A 69 -10.98 -23.48 10.52
N LEU A 70 -11.93 -22.54 10.60
CA LEU A 70 -13.20 -22.73 11.31
C LEU A 70 -14.04 -23.85 10.69
N ARG A 71 -14.10 -23.92 9.35
CA ARG A 71 -14.77 -25.01 8.64
C ARG A 71 -14.10 -26.36 8.90
N ALA A 72 -12.77 -26.42 8.83
CA ALA A 72 -12.00 -27.63 9.11
C ALA A 72 -12.14 -28.09 10.56
N ALA A 73 -12.14 -27.17 11.53
CA ALA A 73 -12.34 -27.49 12.94
C ALA A 73 -13.72 -28.10 13.20
N HIS A 74 -14.75 -27.60 12.51
CA HIS A 74 -16.11 -28.14 12.58
C HIS A 74 -16.21 -29.54 11.93
N ALA A 75 -15.57 -29.74 10.78
CA ALA A 75 -15.64 -30.98 10.02
C ALA A 75 -14.76 -32.12 10.59
N GLU A 76 -13.56 -31.80 11.08
CA GLU A 76 -12.52 -32.79 11.40
C GLU A 76 -12.19 -32.92 12.90
N ARG A 77 -12.93 -32.21 13.78
CA ARG A 77 -12.67 -32.20 15.24
C ARG A 77 -11.20 -31.90 15.57
N LEU A 78 -10.65 -30.85 14.96
CA LEU A 78 -9.30 -30.39 15.28
C LEU A 78 -9.18 -30.12 16.79
N TYR A 79 -8.20 -30.76 17.42
CA TYR A 79 -7.90 -30.50 18.84
C TYR A 79 -7.46 -29.03 19.01
N GLY A 80 -7.81 -28.43 20.15
CA GLY A 80 -7.56 -27.00 20.43
C GLY A 80 -6.11 -26.57 20.21
N ASP A 81 -5.15 -27.46 20.48
CA ASP A 81 -3.71 -27.18 20.31
C ASP A 81 -3.31 -27.07 18.83
N HIS A 82 -3.90 -27.87 17.94
CA HIS A 82 -3.68 -27.76 16.50
C HIS A 82 -4.29 -26.47 15.94
N LEU A 83 -5.48 -26.09 16.41
CA LEU A 83 -6.12 -24.85 16.03
C LEU A 83 -5.29 -23.65 16.51
N HIS A 84 -4.76 -23.68 17.73
CA HIS A 84 -3.88 -22.64 18.27
C HIS A 84 -2.63 -22.45 17.38
N CYS A 85 -1.94 -23.55 17.04
CA CYS A 85 -0.78 -23.50 16.15
C CYS A 85 -1.08 -22.91 14.77
N LEU A 86 -2.30 -23.11 14.26
CA LEU A 86 -2.74 -22.58 12.95
C LEU A 86 -3.19 -21.12 13.05
N MET A 87 -3.75 -20.70 14.19
CA MET A 87 -4.19 -19.33 14.42
C MET A 87 -3.05 -18.35 14.75
N GLU A 88 -1.95 -18.83 15.32
CA GLU A 88 -0.84 -17.99 15.77
C GLU A 88 -0.11 -17.23 14.64
N PRO A 89 0.23 -17.85 13.49
CA PRO A 89 0.77 -17.13 12.33
C PRO A 89 -0.20 -16.08 11.78
N LEU A 90 -1.50 -16.37 11.88
CA LEU A 90 -2.56 -15.53 11.35
C LEU A 90 -2.78 -14.29 12.23
N ARG A 91 -2.76 -14.47 13.56
CA ARG A 91 -2.70 -13.38 14.53
C ARG A 91 -1.50 -12.47 14.27
N GLY A 92 -0.33 -13.04 13.97
CA GLY A 92 0.88 -12.28 13.62
C GLY A 92 0.72 -11.44 12.35
N LYS A 93 0.12 -12.00 11.29
CA LYS A 93 -0.16 -11.29 10.03
C LYS A 93 -1.17 -10.15 10.22
N LEU A 94 -2.26 -10.40 10.93
CA LEU A 94 -3.28 -9.38 11.23
C LEU A 94 -2.71 -8.25 12.09
N TYR A 95 -1.93 -8.58 13.12
CA TYR A 95 -1.30 -7.59 13.99
C TYR A 95 -0.31 -6.69 13.21
N ARG A 96 0.48 -7.27 12.31
CA ARG A 96 1.40 -6.51 11.45
C ARG A 96 0.62 -5.56 10.52
N ALA A 97 -0.39 -6.07 9.83
CA ALA A 97 -1.21 -5.26 8.93
C ALA A 97 -1.92 -4.11 9.67
N LEU A 98 -2.35 -4.35 10.92
CA LEU A 98 -3.01 -3.34 11.75
C LEU A 98 -2.04 -2.23 12.19
N ASN A 99 -0.82 -2.60 12.61
CA ASN A 99 0.24 -1.63 12.93
C ASN A 99 0.69 -0.81 11.71
N GLU A 100 0.77 -1.43 10.53
CA GLU A 100 1.11 -0.75 9.28
C GLU A 100 0.02 0.24 8.87
N MET A 101 -1.26 -0.04 9.18
CA MET A 101 -2.37 0.90 8.96
C MET A 101 -2.38 2.05 9.97
N GLU A 102 -2.01 1.82 11.24
CA GLU A 102 -1.89 2.90 12.24
C GLU A 102 -0.83 3.93 11.86
N GLY A 103 0.25 3.52 11.18
CA GLY A 103 1.31 4.44 10.72
C GLY A 103 0.92 5.36 9.55
N ILE A 104 -0.27 5.17 8.96
CA ILE A 104 -0.78 5.95 7.82
C ILE A 104 -1.72 7.08 8.28
N ILE A 105 -2.25 7.02 9.50
CA ILE A 105 -3.16 8.01 10.12
C ILE A 105 -2.34 9.06 10.89
#